data_AF-A0A848Z873-F1
#
_entry.id   AF-A0A848Z873-F1
#
_cell.length_a   1.000
_cell.length_b   1.000
_cell.length_c   1.000
_cell.angle_alpha   90.00
_cell.angle_beta   90.00
_cell.angle_gamma   90.00
#
_symmetry.space_group_name_H-M   'P 1'
#
loop_
_entity.id
_entity.type
_entity.pdbx_description
1 polymer ?
#
loop_
_entity_poly.entity_id
_entity_poly.type
_entity_poly.pdbx_seq_one_letter_code
_entity_poly.pdbx_strand_id
1 'polypeptide(L)'
;IGFTLLAFAAAAGVFGIWLMAAGRLNLPETLLGWVGLLGGSAAFVAAILCFFTALKAVDTISATLLANLEPLLAVTIAYLLLGEVLSTTQLFGGAVVLGSVILPTLAGRRECGNTLTKTK
;
A
#
# COMPACT_ATOMS: atom_id res chain seq x y z
N ILE A 1 -13.59 -4.26 12.80
CA ILE A 1 -14.42 -3.28 12.05
C ILE A 1 -14.62 -2.00 12.84
N GLY A 2 -15.23 -2.03 14.05
CA GLY A 2 -15.40 -0.80 14.87
C GLY A 2 -14.10 -0.05 15.17
N PHE A 3 -13.08 -0.76 15.67
CA PHE A 3 -11.75 -0.19 15.89
C PHE A 3 -11.11 0.37 14.61
N THR A 4 -11.27 -0.35 13.50
CA THR A 4 -10.74 0.05 12.19
C THR A 4 -11.35 1.35 11.69
N LEU A 5 -12.67 1.49 11.78
CA LEU A 5 -13.39 2.71 11.42
C LEU A 5 -12.97 3.89 12.30
N LEU A 6 -12.78 3.66 13.60
CA LEU A 6 -12.27 4.66 14.53
C LEU A 6 -10.86 5.13 14.15
N ALA A 7 -9.96 4.19 13.81
CA ALA A 7 -8.61 4.52 13.39
C ALA A 7 -8.58 5.35 12.10
N PHE A 8 -9.39 4.99 11.09
CA PHE A 8 -9.49 5.76 9.84
C PHE A 8 -10.09 7.15 10.08
N ALA A 9 -11.14 7.26 10.91
CA ALA A 9 -11.73 8.54 11.27
C ALA A 9 -10.75 9.44 12.03
N ALA A 10 -9.98 8.88 12.97
CA ALA A 10 -8.96 9.60 13.71
C ALA A 10 -7.84 10.08 12.78
N ALA A 11 -7.34 9.22 11.88
CA ALA A 11 -6.32 9.59 10.90
C ALA A 11 -6.79 10.70 9.96
N ALA A 12 -8.02 10.59 9.44
CA ALA A 12 -8.63 11.63 8.61
C ALA A 12 -8.79 12.96 9.38
N GLY A 13 -9.22 12.91 10.65
CA GLY A 13 -9.33 14.08 11.52
C GLY A 13 -7.98 14.76 11.78
N VAL A 14 -6.95 13.98 12.14
CA VAL A 14 -5.59 14.51 12.36
C VAL A 14 -5.04 15.13 11.08
N PHE A 15 -5.18 14.46 9.95
CA PHE A 15 -4.72 14.98 8.66
C PHE A 15 -5.46 16.25 8.26
N GLY A 16 -6.78 16.31 8.48
CA GLY A 16 -7.60 17.50 8.24
C GLY A 16 -7.20 18.69 9.13
N ILE A 17 -6.97 18.45 10.42
CA ILE A 17 -6.47 19.47 11.35
C ILE A 17 -5.10 19.98 10.92
N TRP A 18 -4.21 19.08 10.52
CA TRP A 18 -2.89 19.45 10.03
C TRP A 18 -2.95 20.29 8.74
N LEU A 19 -3.82 19.92 7.79
CA LEU A 19 -4.05 20.68 6.55
C LEU A 19 -4.56 22.10 6.83
N MET A 20 -5.52 22.23 7.75
CA MET A 20 -6.03 23.52 8.21
C MET A 20 -4.94 24.37 8.86
N ALA A 21 -4.16 23.78 9.77
CA ALA A 21 -3.05 24.46 10.45
C ALA A 21 -1.93 24.87 9.48
N ALA A 22 -1.68 24.09 8.43
CA ALA A 22 -0.68 24.38 7.41
C ALA A 22 -1.15 25.41 6.37
N GLY A 23 -2.44 25.79 6.36
CA GLY A 23 -3.02 26.68 5.33
C GLY A 23 -2.99 26.08 3.92
N ARG A 24 -2.89 24.75 3.79
CA ARG A 24 -2.71 24.03 2.52
C ARG A 24 -4.00 23.39 2.01
N LEU A 25 -5.15 23.86 2.48
CA LEU A 25 -6.45 23.40 1.97
C LEU A 25 -6.66 23.93 0.56
N ASN A 26 -6.25 23.13 -0.43
CA ASN A 26 -6.53 23.36 -1.82
C ASN A 26 -7.63 22.40 -2.29
N LEU A 27 -8.86 22.90 -2.35
CA LEU A 27 -10.00 22.12 -2.83
C LEU A 27 -9.98 22.07 -4.36
N PRO A 28 -10.47 20.97 -4.97
CA PRO A 28 -10.54 20.92 -6.42
C PRO A 28 -11.42 22.04 -6.98
N GLU A 29 -10.88 22.84 -7.89
CA GLU A 29 -11.65 23.88 -8.58
C GLU A 29 -12.38 23.33 -9.81
N THR A 30 -12.02 22.13 -10.25
CA THR A 30 -12.52 21.52 -11.50
C THR A 30 -13.40 20.31 -11.22
N LEU A 31 -14.36 20.06 -12.12
CA LEU A 31 -15.20 18.86 -12.07
C LEU A 31 -14.36 17.57 -12.07
N LEU A 32 -13.31 17.53 -12.90
CA LEU A 32 -12.41 16.37 -12.97
C LEU A 32 -11.70 16.15 -11.63
N GLY A 33 -11.29 17.21 -10.95
CA GLY A 33 -10.69 17.10 -9.62
C GLY A 33 -11.66 16.59 -8.56
N TRP A 34 -12.93 16.99 -8.59
CA TRP A 34 -13.96 16.41 -7.72
C TRP A 34 -14.25 14.94 -8.01
N VAL A 35 -14.33 14.57 -9.29
CA VAL A 35 -14.49 13.17 -9.70
C VAL A 35 -13.30 12.33 -9.26
N GLY A 36 -12.08 12.83 -9.43
CA GLY A 36 -10.87 12.17 -8.95
C GLY A 36 -10.85 12.00 -7.43
N LEU A 37 -11.23 13.05 -6.69
CA LEU A 37 -11.30 13.01 -5.23
C LEU A 37 -12.33 11.99 -4.72
N LEU A 38 -13.57 12.07 -5.21
CA LEU A 38 -14.65 11.18 -4.78
C LEU A 38 -14.44 9.75 -5.28
N GLY A 39 -14.05 9.59 -6.54
CA GLY A 39 -13.78 8.30 -7.17
C GLY A 39 -12.60 7.57 -6.51
N GLY A 40 -11.49 8.27 -6.27
CA GLY A 40 -10.33 7.73 -5.55
C GLY A 40 -10.66 7.34 -4.12
N SER A 41 -11.42 8.19 -3.41
CA SER A 41 -11.87 7.89 -2.03
C SER A 41 -12.76 6.66 -1.98
N ALA A 42 -13.72 6.55 -2.90
CA ALA A 42 -14.62 5.39 -2.99
C ALA A 42 -13.86 4.11 -3.34
N ALA A 43 -12.92 4.17 -4.29
CA ALA A 43 -12.07 3.05 -4.65
C ALA A 43 -11.21 2.57 -3.47
N PHE A 44 -10.66 3.49 -2.68
CA PHE A 44 -9.88 3.17 -1.49
C PHE A 44 -10.72 2.47 -0.40
N VAL A 45 -11.93 2.97 -0.14
CA VAL A 45 -12.86 2.32 0.80
C VAL A 45 -13.21 0.91 0.32
N ALA A 46 -13.52 0.74 -0.97
CA ALA A 46 -13.80 -0.57 -1.55
C ALA A 46 -12.59 -1.53 -1.43
N ALA A 47 -11.37 -1.04 -1.69
CA ALA A 47 -10.14 -1.82 -1.57
C ALA A 47 -9.92 -2.31 -0.13
N ILE A 48 -10.10 -1.45 0.87
CA ILE A 48 -9.96 -1.83 2.29
C ILE A 48 -11.02 -2.85 2.70
N LEU A 49 -12.28 -2.66 2.30
CA LEU A 49 -13.35 -3.62 2.61
C LEU A 49 -13.09 -4.98 1.97
N CYS A 50 -12.61 -4.97 0.73
CA CYS A 50 -12.18 -6.18 0.02
C CYS A 50 -11.02 -6.85 0.75
N PHE A 51 -10.00 -6.10 1.17
CA PHE A 51 -8.86 -6.60 1.91
C PHE A 51 -9.26 -7.30 3.21
N PHE A 52 -10.10 -6.67 4.05
CA PHE A 52 -10.59 -7.31 5.27
C PHE A 52 -11.48 -8.53 5.01
N THR A 53 -12.17 -8.57 3.87
CA THR A 53 -12.95 -9.73 3.46
C THR A 53 -12.03 -10.86 3.01
N ALA A 54 -11.00 -10.56 2.22
CA ALA A 54 -10.01 -11.51 1.75
C ALA A 54 -9.22 -12.14 2.91
N LEU A 55 -8.92 -11.37 3.96
CA LEU A 55 -8.27 -11.90 5.18
C LEU A 55 -9.08 -13.00 5.88
N LYS A 56 -10.39 -13.12 5.64
CA LYS A 56 -11.20 -14.24 6.17
C LYS A 56 -11.04 -15.52 5.36
N ALA A 57 -10.53 -15.43 4.14
CA ALA A 57 -10.47 -16.53 3.18
C ALA A 57 -9.03 -16.96 2.83
N VAL A 58 -8.02 -16.17 3.20
CA VAL A 58 -6.62 -16.39 2.83
C VAL A 58 -5.79 -16.68 4.07
N ASP A 59 -4.95 -17.72 4.00
CA ASP A 59 -3.99 -18.06 5.05
C ASP A 59 -2.98 -16.93 5.28
N THR A 60 -2.54 -16.78 6.54
CA THR A 60 -1.66 -15.68 6.96
C THR A 60 -0.40 -15.55 6.10
N ILE A 61 0.22 -16.68 5.71
CA ILE A 61 1.44 -16.69 4.90
C ILE A 61 1.18 -16.10 3.50
N SER A 62 0.10 -16.53 2.85
CA SER A 62 -0.28 -16.04 1.51
C SER A 62 -0.66 -14.56 1.55
N ALA A 63 -1.37 -14.13 2.60
CA ALA A 63 -1.72 -12.72 2.80
C ALA A 63 -0.46 -11.84 2.98
N THR A 64 0.52 -12.30 3.75
CA THR A 64 1.80 -11.59 3.92
C THR A 64 2.60 -11.52 2.62
N LEU A 65 2.62 -12.60 1.83
CA LEU A 65 3.27 -12.60 0.52
C LEU A 65 2.61 -11.60 -0.46
N LEU A 66 1.27 -11.52 -0.47
CA LEU A 66 0.53 -10.55 -1.28
C LEU A 66 0.79 -9.11 -0.83
N ALA A 67 0.80 -8.84 0.48
CA ALA A 67 1.10 -7.51 1.01
C ALA A 67 2.51 -7.04 0.63
N ASN A 68 3.48 -7.95 0.61
CA ASN A 68 4.83 -7.67 0.16
C ASN A 68 4.93 -7.35 -1.35
N LEU A 69 3.96 -7.79 -2.16
CA LEU A 69 3.88 -7.48 -3.60
C LEU A 69 3.10 -6.20 -3.90
N GLU A 70 2.37 -5.65 -2.92
CA GLU A 70 1.61 -4.41 -3.06
C GLU A 70 2.44 -3.27 -3.66
N PRO A 71 3.70 -3.01 -3.24
CA PRO A 71 4.48 -1.91 -3.80
C PRO A 71 4.76 -2.08 -5.30
N LEU A 72 5.02 -3.31 -5.78
CA LEU A 72 5.22 -3.56 -7.20
C LEU A 72 3.93 -3.35 -7.98
N LEU A 73 2.82 -3.88 -7.47
CA LEU A 73 1.50 -3.75 -8.09
C LEU A 73 1.10 -2.27 -8.20
N ALA A 74 1.27 -1.50 -7.12
CA ALA A 74 0.97 -0.08 -7.08
C ALA A 74 1.77 0.70 -8.13
N VAL A 75 3.09 0.48 -8.20
CA VAL A 75 3.96 1.15 -9.20
C VAL A 75 3.58 0.75 -10.63
N THR A 76 3.32 -0.54 -10.86
CA THR A 76 2.95 -1.04 -12.19
C THR A 76 1.63 -0.45 -12.65
N ILE A 77 0.62 -0.41 -11.77
CA ILE A 77 -0.69 0.16 -12.06
C ILE A 77 -0.60 1.68 -12.29
N ALA A 78 0.18 2.39 -11.47
CA ALA A 78 0.40 3.83 -11.66
C ALA A 78 1.03 4.13 -13.01
N TYR A 79 2.05 3.37 -13.40
CA TYR A 79 2.69 3.50 -14.71
C TYR A 79 1.71 3.22 -15.86
N LEU A 80 0.92 2.14 -15.78
CA LEU A 80 0.01 1.74 -16.84
C LEU A 80 -1.25 2.62 -16.97
N LEU A 81 -1.84 3.03 -15.85
CA LEU A 81 -3.11 3.77 -15.84
C LEU A 81 -2.92 5.28 -15.88
N LEU A 82 -1.92 5.82 -15.17
CA LEU A 82 -1.70 7.26 -15.07
C LEU A 82 -0.61 7.74 -16.03
N GLY A 83 0.21 6.83 -16.59
CA GLY A 83 1.33 7.19 -17.44
C GLY A 83 2.45 7.90 -16.69
N GLU A 84 2.47 7.82 -15.36
CA GLU A 84 3.48 8.50 -14.55
C GLU A 84 4.86 7.85 -14.72
N VAL A 85 5.82 8.64 -15.18
CA VAL A 85 7.22 8.24 -15.24
C VAL A 85 7.88 8.64 -13.92
N LEU A 86 8.33 7.64 -13.15
CA LEU A 86 8.98 7.86 -11.87
C LEU A 86 10.26 8.69 -12.07
N SER A 87 10.39 9.75 -11.28
CA SER A 87 11.65 10.50 -11.17
C SER A 87 12.78 9.64 -10.61
N THR A 88 14.03 10.04 -10.83
CA THR A 88 15.22 9.33 -10.31
C THR A 88 15.17 9.13 -8.79
N THR A 89 14.64 10.12 -8.06
CA THR A 89 14.48 10.04 -6.59
C THR A 89 13.40 9.03 -6.20
N GLN A 90 12.29 8.95 -6.94
CA GLN A 90 11.25 7.96 -6.70
C GLN A 90 11.73 6.55 -7.03
N LEU A 91 12.56 6.40 -8.07
CA LEU A 91 13.20 5.12 -8.40
C LEU A 91 14.12 4.66 -7.27
N PHE A 92 14.89 5.57 -6.66
CA PHE A 92 15.72 5.24 -5.50
C PHE A 92 14.88 4.80 -4.31
N GLY A 93 13.82 5.55 -3.97
CA GLY A 93 12.89 5.16 -2.91
C GLY A 93 12.22 3.81 -3.19
N GLY A 94 11.79 3.59 -4.43
CA GLY A 94 11.23 2.32 -4.89
C GLY A 94 12.23 1.17 -4.72
N ALA A 95 13.49 1.35 -5.10
CA ALA A 95 14.54 0.35 -4.93
C ALA A 95 14.77 -0.02 -3.46
N VAL A 96 14.70 0.96 -2.55
CA VAL A 96 14.81 0.72 -1.09
C VAL A 96 13.63 -0.12 -0.58
N VAL A 97 12.40 0.21 -0.97
CA VAL A 97 11.20 -0.55 -0.59
C VAL A 97 11.24 -1.97 -1.15
N LEU A 98 11.64 -2.14 -2.42
CA LEU A 98 11.79 -3.46 -3.03
C LEU A 98 12.88 -4.28 -2.34
N GLY A 99 14.00 -3.64 -1.97
CA GLY A 99 15.08 -4.26 -1.24
C GLY A 99 14.66 -4.79 0.13
N SER A 100 13.81 -4.06 0.85
CA SER A 100 13.32 -4.48 2.18
C SER A 100 12.46 -5.74 2.12
N VAL A 101 11.74 -5.96 1.01
CA VAL A 101 10.94 -7.16 0.79
C VAL A 101 11.79 -8.32 0.28
N ILE A 102 12.65 -8.07 -0.72
CA ILE A 102 13.36 -9.16 -1.42
C ILE A 102 14.45 -9.78 -0.53
N LEU A 103 15.22 -8.98 0.21
CA LEU A 103 16.37 -9.46 0.98
C LEU A 103 15.98 -10.52 2.05
N PRO A 104 14.96 -10.27 2.91
CA PRO A 104 14.52 -11.28 3.88
C PRO A 104 13.92 -12.52 3.21
N THR A 105 13.20 -12.33 2.10
CA THR A 105 12.57 -13.45 1.37
C THR A 105 13.61 -14.39 0.76
N LEU A 106 14.75 -13.86 0.32
CA LEU A 106 15.88 -14.66 -0.17
C LEU A 106 16.66 -15.34 0.98
N ALA A 107 16.80 -14.67 2.13
CA ALA A 107 17.46 -15.24 3.31
C ALA A 107 16.69 -16.42 3.90
N GLY A 108 15.35 -16.30 4.04
CA GLY A 108 14.51 -17.38 4.56
C GLY A 108 14.54 -18.67 3.71
N ARG A 109 14.74 -18.54 2.38
CA ARG A 109 14.95 -19.73 1.51
C ARG A 109 16.24 -20.48 1.82
N ARG A 110 17.29 -19.79 2.27
CA ARG A 110 18.59 -20.41 2.60
C ARG A 110 18.52 -21.22 3.90
N GLU A 111 17.76 -20.74 4.88
CA GLU A 111 17.60 -21.40 6.19
C GLU A 111 16.83 -22.72 6.08
N CYS A 112 15.77 -22.75 5.26
CA CYS A 112 15.00 -23.98 4.99
C CYS A 112 15.86 -25.04 4.27
N GLY A 113 16.67 -24.64 3.29
CA GLY A 113 17.59 -25.56 2.59
C GLY A 113 18.71 -26.12 3.49
N ASN A 114 19.22 -25.33 4.43
CA ASN A 114 20.32 -25.74 5.31
C ASN A 114 19.87 -26.76 6.37
N THR A 115 18.60 -26.67 6.82
CA THR A 115 18.02 -27.59 7.82
C THR A 115 17.84 -29.01 7.27
N LEU A 116 17.45 -29.14 5.99
CA LEU A 116 17.31 -30.43 5.31
C LEU A 116 18.65 -31.14 5.05
N THR A 117 19.75 -30.38 5.04
CA THR A 117 21.10 -30.94 4.83
C THR A 117 21.74 -31.43 6.13
N LYS A 118 21.33 -30.89 7.29
CA LYS A 118 21.86 -31.26 8.62
C LYS A 118 21.17 -32.45 9.29
N THR A 119 20.05 -32.92 8.74
CA THR A 119 19.22 -33.98 9.34
C THR A 119 19.39 -35.33 8.62
N LYS A 120 20.34 -35.42 7.68
CA LYS A 120 20.89 -36.66 7.13
C LYS A 120 22.31 -36.85 7.64
#